data_AF-A0A284RAV1-F1
#
_entry.id   AF-A0A284RAV1-F1
#
_cell.length_a   1.000
_cell.length_b   1.000
_cell.length_c   1.000
_cell.angle_alpha   90.00
_cell.angle_beta   90.00
_cell.angle_gamma   90.00
#
_symmetry.space_group_name_H-M   'P 1'
#
loop_
_entity.id
_entity.type
_entity.pdbx_description
1 polymer ?
#
loop_
_entity_poly.entity_id
_entity_poly.type
_entity_poly.pdbx_seq_one_letter_code
_entity_poly.pdbx_strand_id
1 'polypeptide(L)'
;MDLLIQLASSGDPVGLPQLSPFDMDDDTESDSPGDTLELSLEQQKSHLQSYLDSLPYECESCEDMQAKLEDIVGKIFICAKAKNWLVLTTWDGMLQCWLLMRYPMDKSIRAKLVRLYYGLCITPGIEPRVIRSWADMITRLLSNKSGMKRKLEYGDLELPWEPLWHSVQTHLWHKARVHDSS
;
A
#
# COMPACT_ATOMS: atom_id res chain seq x y z
N MET A 1 -39.64 58.91 -39.65
CA MET A 1 -39.05 57.69 -39.05
C MET A 1 -37.83 57.31 -39.88
N ASP A 2 -36.91 58.23 -40.14
CA ASP A 2 -36.05 58.92 -39.17
C ASP A 2 -35.25 57.95 -38.32
N LEU A 3 -33.96 57.93 -38.66
CA LEU A 3 -32.83 57.80 -37.75
C LEU A 3 -32.63 56.42 -37.12
N LEU A 4 -31.97 55.53 -37.89
CA LEU A 4 -30.71 54.85 -37.49
C LEU A 4 -30.25 53.84 -38.57
N ILE A 5 -30.13 54.30 -39.82
CA ILE A 5 -29.28 53.66 -40.84
C ILE A 5 -28.25 54.71 -41.21
N GLN A 6 -27.13 54.77 -40.48
CA GLN A 6 -25.81 55.21 -40.99
C GLN A 6 -24.79 55.13 -39.85
N LEU A 7 -24.25 53.95 -39.58
CA LEU A 7 -22.85 53.78 -39.16
C LEU A 7 -22.40 52.43 -39.72
N ALA A 8 -22.28 52.43 -41.05
CA ALA A 8 -21.41 51.50 -41.73
C ALA A 8 -19.95 51.83 -41.35
N SER A 9 -19.13 50.77 -41.37
CA SER A 9 -17.67 50.79 -41.48
C SER A 9 -16.90 50.80 -40.17
N SER A 10 -16.51 49.61 -39.70
CA SER A 10 -15.08 49.25 -39.58
C SER A 10 -14.92 47.81 -39.08
N GLY A 11 -14.04 47.02 -39.72
CA GLY A 11 -13.33 45.92 -39.06
C GLY A 11 -13.71 44.50 -39.46
N ASP A 12 -13.06 44.01 -40.52
CA ASP A 12 -12.55 42.66 -40.83
C ASP A 12 -13.14 41.37 -40.20
N PRO A 13 -13.24 40.27 -40.99
CA PRO A 13 -13.64 38.96 -40.49
C PRO A 13 -12.51 38.28 -39.70
N VAL A 14 -12.63 38.26 -38.37
CA VAL A 14 -11.73 37.48 -37.51
C VAL A 14 -12.10 36.00 -37.62
N GLY A 15 -11.16 35.23 -38.18
CA GLY A 15 -11.23 33.78 -38.30
C GLY A 15 -11.35 33.09 -36.94
N LEU A 16 -12.20 32.07 -36.89
CA LEU A 16 -12.33 31.12 -35.79
C LEU A 16 -10.95 30.45 -35.51
N PRO A 17 -10.45 30.46 -34.27
CA PRO A 17 -9.31 29.65 -33.89
C PRO A 17 -9.70 28.18 -33.97
N GLN A 18 -9.04 27.45 -34.89
CA GLN A 18 -9.06 26.00 -34.95
C GLN A 18 -8.54 25.45 -33.62
N LEU A 19 -9.40 24.69 -32.92
CA LEU A 19 -8.98 23.84 -31.80
C LEU A 19 -7.94 22.85 -32.33
N SER A 20 -6.70 22.98 -31.86
CA SER A 20 -5.66 21.99 -32.09
C SER A 20 -6.14 20.63 -31.58
N PRO A 21 -5.95 19.53 -32.32
CA PRO A 21 -6.11 18.19 -31.77
C PRO A 21 -5.33 18.10 -30.46
N PHE A 22 -6.02 17.66 -29.41
CA PHE A 22 -5.38 17.20 -28.19
C PHE A 22 -4.39 16.11 -28.59
N ASP A 23 -3.09 16.42 -28.57
CA ASP A 23 -2.04 15.42 -28.52
C ASP A 23 -2.13 14.76 -27.14
N MET A 24 -2.99 13.75 -27.08
CA MET A 24 -3.03 12.80 -25.98
C MET A 24 -1.82 11.89 -26.20
N ASP A 25 -0.70 12.22 -25.55
CA ASP A 25 0.45 11.33 -25.42
C ASP A 25 -0.03 10.04 -24.74
N ASP A 26 -0.35 9.05 -25.58
CA ASP A 26 -0.63 7.68 -25.20
C ASP A 26 0.70 7.03 -24.82
N ASP A 27 1.14 7.26 -23.58
CA ASP A 27 2.20 6.46 -22.96
C ASP A 27 1.64 5.07 -22.63
N THR A 28 1.41 4.28 -23.68
CA THR A 28 1.32 2.82 -23.56
C THR A 28 2.72 2.31 -23.18
N GLU A 29 3.00 2.23 -21.88
CA GLU A 29 4.16 1.53 -21.32
C GLU A 29 4.17 0.06 -21.82
N SER A 30 4.97 -0.19 -22.85
CA SER A 30 5.36 -1.53 -23.26
C SER A 30 6.47 -1.99 -22.33
N ASP A 31 6.13 -2.81 -21.33
CA ASP A 31 7.06 -3.42 -20.37
C ASP A 31 7.96 -4.44 -21.09
N SER A 32 9.01 -3.93 -21.76
CA SER A 32 10.09 -4.71 -22.34
C SER A 32 11.22 -4.82 -21.30
N PRO A 33 11.54 -6.03 -20.80
CA PRO A 33 12.51 -6.20 -19.74
C PRO A 33 13.93 -6.20 -20.33
N GLY A 34 14.55 -5.02 -20.44
CA GLY A 34 15.94 -4.93 -20.87
C GLY A 34 16.41 -3.53 -21.20
N ASP A 35 16.51 -2.66 -20.19
CA ASP A 35 17.52 -1.59 -20.03
C ASP A 35 16.97 -0.49 -19.09
N THR A 36 16.93 -0.77 -17.79
CA THR A 36 16.79 0.30 -16.78
C THR A 36 18.17 0.89 -16.55
N LEU A 37 18.53 1.87 -17.39
CA LEU A 37 19.64 2.78 -17.11
C LEU A 37 19.37 3.45 -15.76
N GLU A 38 20.32 3.33 -14.84
CA GLU A 38 20.31 3.97 -13.52
C GLU A 38 20.23 5.49 -13.69
N LEU A 39 19.02 6.04 -13.78
CA LEU A 39 18.80 7.46 -13.48
C LEU A 39 19.40 7.70 -12.10
N SER A 40 20.26 8.71 -11.98
CA SER A 40 20.85 9.09 -10.70
C SER A 40 19.73 9.25 -9.68
N LEU A 41 19.91 8.74 -8.45
CA LEU A 41 18.92 8.87 -7.37
C LEU A 41 18.44 10.32 -7.19
N GLU A 42 19.28 11.28 -7.57
CA GLU A 42 18.98 12.71 -7.63
C GLU A 42 17.94 13.07 -8.70
N GLN A 43 18.07 12.53 -9.91
CA GLN A 43 17.10 12.72 -11.01
C GLN A 43 15.76 12.07 -10.70
N GLN A 44 15.77 10.89 -10.05
CA GLN A 44 14.55 10.24 -9.58
C GLN A 44 13.84 11.07 -8.49
N LYS A 45 14.61 11.66 -7.57
CA LYS A 45 14.07 12.57 -6.54
C LYS A 45 13.51 13.85 -7.13
N SER A 46 14.22 14.49 -8.06
CA SER A 46 13.76 15.74 -8.67
C SER A 46 12.48 15.54 -9.49
N HIS A 47 12.36 14.42 -10.20
CA HIS A 47 11.15 14.09 -10.95
C HIS A 47 9.94 13.89 -10.03
N LEU A 48 10.12 13.22 -8.89
CA LEU A 48 9.07 13.07 -7.88
C LEU A 48 8.70 14.40 -7.24
N GLN A 49 9.68 15.29 -7.00
CA GLN A 49 9.45 16.62 -6.44
C GLN A 49 8.53 17.45 -7.34
N SER A 50 8.79 17.49 -8.65
CA SER A 50 7.93 18.19 -9.61
C SER A 50 6.48 17.68 -9.61
N TYR A 51 6.29 16.37 -9.40
CA TYR A 51 4.96 15.77 -9.30
C TYR A 51 4.24 16.18 -8.02
N LEU A 52 4.93 16.18 -6.88
CA LEU A 52 4.38 16.64 -5.60
C LEU A 52 4.00 18.13 -5.64
N ASP A 53 4.83 18.96 -6.28
CA ASP A 53 4.61 20.41 -6.39
C ASP A 53 3.43 20.76 -7.32
N SER A 54 3.03 19.84 -8.20
CA SER A 54 1.88 20.01 -9.10
C SER A 54 0.52 19.73 -8.45
N LEU A 55 0.49 19.20 -7.22
CA LEU A 55 -0.73 18.86 -6.52
C LEU A 55 -1.41 20.12 -5.95
N PRO A 56 -2.73 20.28 -6.11
CA PRO A 56 -3.46 21.46 -5.61
C PRO A 56 -3.65 21.45 -4.08
N TYR A 57 -3.12 20.44 -3.38
CA TYR A 57 -3.21 20.27 -1.94
C TYR A 57 -1.83 20.06 -1.33
N GLU A 58 -1.68 20.50 -0.08
CA GLU A 58 -0.44 20.32 0.68
C GLU A 58 -0.23 18.84 1.00
N CYS A 59 0.94 18.32 0.63
CA CYS A 59 1.33 16.95 0.97
C CYS A 59 1.73 16.87 2.45
N GLU A 60 1.33 15.79 3.11
CA GLU A 60 1.66 15.56 4.52
C GLU A 60 3.18 15.43 4.72
N SER A 61 3.67 15.95 5.85
CA SER A 61 5.09 15.83 6.18
C SER A 61 5.46 14.37 6.50
N CYS A 62 6.74 14.03 6.33
CA CYS A 62 7.24 12.69 6.69
C CYS A 62 7.00 12.35 8.17
N GLU A 63 7.02 13.36 9.04
CA GLU A 63 6.76 13.22 10.46
C GLU A 63 5.29 12.90 10.74
N ASP A 64 4.36 13.61 10.10
CA ASP A 64 2.92 13.35 10.24
C ASP A 64 2.54 11.94 9.76
N MET A 65 3.12 11.51 8.64
CA MET A 65 2.92 10.16 8.09
C MET A 65 3.37 9.07 9.08
N GLN A 66 4.51 9.29 9.73
CA GLN A 66 5.07 8.37 10.72
C GLN A 66 4.27 8.38 12.03
N ALA A 67 3.83 9.55 12.51
CA ALA A 67 2.97 9.68 13.68
C ALA A 67 1.63 8.92 13.49
N LYS A 68 1.03 9.00 12.29
CA LYS A 68 -0.17 8.23 11.95
C LYS A 68 0.08 6.73 11.97
N LEU A 69 1.23 6.28 11.45
CA LEU A 69 1.60 4.87 11.51
C LEU A 69 1.70 4.40 12.97
N GLU A 70 2.36 5.18 13.82
CA GLU A 70 2.50 4.85 15.25
C GLU A 70 1.16 4.78 15.98
N ASP A 71 0.23 5.68 15.68
CA ASP A 71 -1.14 5.64 16.22
C ASP A 71 -1.88 4.36 15.80
N ILE A 72 -1.79 3.98 14.52
CA ILE A 72 -2.39 2.74 14.00
C ILE A 72 -1.80 1.52 14.71
N VAL A 73 -0.47 1.42 14.77
CA VAL A 73 0.23 0.30 15.41
C VAL A 73 -0.07 0.23 16.91
N GLY A 74 -0.10 1.38 17.59
CA GLY A 74 -0.47 1.48 19.00
C GLY A 74 -1.86 0.93 19.27
N LYS A 75 -2.84 1.26 18.41
CA LYS A 75 -4.21 0.74 18.55
C LYS A 75 -4.32 -0.74 18.25
N ILE A 76 -3.58 -1.26 17.25
CA ILE A 76 -3.49 -2.71 17.01
C ILE A 76 -2.97 -3.42 18.26
N PHE A 77 -1.92 -2.88 18.89
CA PHE A 77 -1.36 -3.46 20.12
C PHE A 77 -2.35 -3.44 21.29
N ILE A 78 -3.06 -2.33 21.50
CA ILE A 78 -4.10 -2.22 22.54
C ILE A 78 -5.22 -3.24 22.28
N CYS A 79 -5.67 -3.37 21.03
CA CYS A 79 -6.73 -4.32 20.65
C CYS A 79 -6.27 -5.78 20.85
N ALA A 80 -5.03 -6.09 20.50
CA ALA A 80 -4.44 -7.42 20.71
C ALA A 80 -4.37 -7.76 22.22
N LYS A 81 -3.92 -6.80 23.05
CA LYS A 81 -3.88 -6.97 24.51
C LYS A 81 -5.27 -7.13 25.12
N ALA A 82 -6.26 -6.39 24.62
CA ALA A 82 -7.66 -6.48 25.03
C ALA A 82 -8.39 -7.71 24.47
N LYS A 83 -7.75 -8.51 23.60
CA LYS A 83 -8.35 -9.65 22.88
C LYS A 83 -9.62 -9.29 22.10
N ASN A 84 -9.73 -8.02 21.67
CA ASN A 84 -10.85 -7.57 20.85
C ASN A 84 -10.49 -7.72 19.37
N TRP A 85 -10.76 -8.91 18.84
CA TRP A 85 -10.39 -9.27 17.46
C TRP A 85 -11.16 -8.47 16.41
N LEU A 86 -12.42 -8.13 16.68
CA LEU A 86 -13.26 -7.38 15.75
C LEU A 86 -12.69 -5.98 15.50
N VAL A 87 -12.32 -5.27 16.57
CA VAL A 87 -11.70 -3.94 16.47
C VAL A 87 -10.26 -4.05 15.97
N LEU A 88 -9.55 -5.15 16.24
CA LEU A 88 -8.24 -5.38 15.64
C LEU A 88 -8.35 -5.46 14.11
N THR A 89 -9.36 -6.13 13.57
CA THR A 89 -9.56 -6.23 12.11
C THR A 89 -9.82 -4.87 11.46
N THR A 90 -10.48 -3.92 12.13
CA THR A 90 -10.67 -2.58 11.57
C THR A 90 -9.35 -1.82 11.50
N TRP A 91 -8.52 -1.89 12.56
CA TRP A 91 -7.18 -1.28 12.54
C TRP A 91 -6.23 -2.00 11.57
N ASP A 92 -6.39 -3.31 11.38
CA ASP A 92 -5.68 -4.07 10.35
C ASP A 92 -6.00 -3.52 8.95
N GLY A 93 -7.28 -3.26 8.66
CA GLY A 93 -7.70 -2.60 7.42
C GLY A 93 -7.08 -1.21 7.24
N MET A 94 -7.02 -0.40 8.30
CA MET A 94 -6.34 0.91 8.26
C MET A 94 -4.85 0.77 7.97
N LEU A 95 -4.19 -0.22 8.56
CA LEU A 95 -2.78 -0.51 8.26
C LEU A 95 -2.59 -0.97 6.81
N GLN A 96 -3.52 -1.77 6.26
CA GLN A 96 -3.49 -2.14 4.84
C GLN A 96 -3.59 -0.90 3.95
N CYS A 97 -4.56 -0.01 4.20
CA CYS A 97 -4.69 1.26 3.50
C CYS A 97 -3.42 2.12 3.60
N TRP A 98 -2.78 2.16 4.77
CA TRP A 98 -1.50 2.84 4.94
C TRP A 98 -0.39 2.24 4.07
N LEU A 99 -0.30 0.92 3.98
CA LEU A 99 0.68 0.23 3.13
C LEU A 99 0.42 0.45 1.63
N LEU A 100 -0.82 0.68 1.21
CA LEU A 100 -1.19 1.02 -0.17
C LEU A 100 -0.61 2.38 -0.61
N MET A 101 -0.43 3.32 0.32
CA MET A 101 0.18 4.63 0.03
C MET A 101 1.70 4.55 -0.23
N ARG A 102 2.30 3.35 -0.08
CA ARG A 102 3.71 3.04 -0.36
C ARG A 102 4.71 3.92 0.41
N TYR A 103 4.31 4.45 1.55
CA TYR A 103 5.17 5.28 2.39
C TYR A 103 6.40 4.52 2.92
N PRO A 104 7.53 5.23 3.10
CA PRO A 104 8.71 4.63 3.71
C PRO A 104 8.38 4.24 5.16
N MET A 105 8.63 2.97 5.48
CA MET A 105 8.44 2.43 6.84
C MET A 105 9.79 1.93 7.34
N ASP A 106 10.09 2.26 8.60
CA ASP A 106 11.29 1.78 9.25
C ASP A 106 11.32 0.25 9.35
N LYS A 107 12.49 -0.35 9.11
CA LYS A 107 12.70 -1.79 9.13
C LYS A 107 12.42 -2.39 10.50
N SER A 108 12.75 -1.64 11.57
CA SER A 108 12.50 -2.06 12.95
C SER A 108 11.02 -2.25 13.24
N ILE A 109 10.18 -1.29 12.83
CA ILE A 109 8.73 -1.33 13.03
C ILE A 109 8.12 -2.50 12.24
N ARG A 110 8.57 -2.68 11.00
CA ARG A 110 8.12 -3.79 10.16
C ARG A 110 8.43 -5.15 10.79
N ALA A 111 9.65 -5.35 11.31
CA ALA A 111 10.02 -6.58 11.99
C ALA A 111 9.17 -6.84 13.25
N LYS A 112 8.92 -5.80 14.06
CA LYS A 112 8.06 -5.89 15.25
C LYS A 112 6.61 -6.25 14.90
N LEU A 113 6.06 -5.66 13.83
CA LEU A 113 4.73 -5.98 13.34
C LEU A 113 4.63 -7.44 12.91
N VAL A 114 5.60 -7.93 12.14
CA VAL A 114 5.61 -9.34 11.72
C VAL A 114 5.65 -10.28 12.93
N ARG A 115 6.48 -9.99 13.94
CA ARG A 115 6.52 -10.77 15.18
C ARG A 115 5.19 -10.76 15.92
N LEU A 116 4.50 -9.61 15.98
CA LEU A 116 3.18 -9.49 16.60
C LEU A 116 2.15 -10.36 15.87
N TYR A 117 2.02 -10.20 14.55
CA TYR A 117 1.07 -10.98 13.75
C TYR A 117 1.38 -12.49 13.77
N TYR A 118 2.65 -12.87 13.78
CA TYR A 118 3.04 -14.27 13.93
C TYR A 118 2.53 -14.87 15.26
N GLY A 119 2.70 -14.14 16.37
CA GLY A 119 2.15 -14.56 17.66
C GLY A 119 0.61 -14.65 17.66
N LEU A 120 -0.06 -13.75 16.96
CA LEU A 120 -1.52 -13.79 16.79
C LEU A 120 -1.97 -15.04 16.02
N CYS A 121 -1.27 -15.42 14.95
CA CYS A 121 -1.61 -16.60 14.14
C CYS A 121 -1.51 -17.93 14.90
N ILE A 122 -0.62 -18.02 15.89
CA ILE A 122 -0.42 -19.24 16.71
C ILE A 122 -1.43 -19.30 17.87
N THR A 123 -2.13 -18.22 18.16
CA THR A 123 -3.10 -18.18 19.26
C THR A 123 -4.25 -19.14 18.97
N PRO A 124 -4.49 -20.17 19.81
CA PRO A 124 -5.56 -21.13 19.58
C PRO A 124 -6.93 -20.49 19.85
N GLY A 125 -7.96 -20.96 19.15
CA GLY A 125 -9.35 -20.52 19.36
C GLY A 125 -9.76 -19.28 18.56
N ILE A 126 -8.93 -18.84 17.60
CA ILE A 126 -9.27 -17.79 16.65
C ILE A 126 -9.94 -18.39 15.41
N GLU A 127 -10.91 -17.67 14.84
CA GLU A 127 -11.57 -18.08 13.60
C GLU A 127 -10.56 -18.16 12.44
N PRO A 128 -10.55 -19.25 11.64
CA PRO A 128 -9.60 -19.43 10.53
C PRO A 128 -9.60 -18.29 9.51
N ARG A 129 -10.74 -17.62 9.32
CA ARG A 129 -10.86 -16.44 8.44
C ARG A 129 -9.99 -15.29 8.91
N VAL A 130 -9.95 -15.03 10.22
CA VAL A 130 -9.16 -13.95 10.82
C VAL A 130 -7.67 -14.30 10.74
N ILE A 131 -7.30 -15.55 11.04
CA ILE A 131 -5.92 -16.04 10.91
C ILE A 131 -5.41 -15.88 9.47
N ARG A 132 -6.24 -16.19 8.46
CA ARG A 132 -5.89 -15.97 7.04
C ARG A 132 -5.57 -14.49 6.76
N SER A 133 -6.39 -13.57 7.26
CA SER A 133 -6.16 -12.12 7.09
C SER A 133 -4.80 -11.70 7.69
N TRP A 134 -4.47 -12.21 8.87
CA TRP A 134 -3.17 -11.92 9.50
C TRP A 134 -2.00 -12.56 8.75
N ALA A 135 -2.16 -13.77 8.22
CA ALA A 135 -1.16 -14.40 7.37
C ALA A 135 -0.93 -13.62 6.05
N ASP A 136 -1.98 -13.09 5.45
CA ASP A 136 -1.89 -12.22 4.28
C ASP A 136 -1.16 -10.91 4.63
N MET A 137 -1.42 -10.34 5.82
CA MET A 137 -0.69 -9.17 6.32
C MET A 137 0.80 -9.46 6.51
N ILE A 138 1.16 -10.59 7.14
CA ILE A 138 2.56 -11.03 7.27
C ILE A 138 3.21 -11.13 5.87
N THR A 139 2.51 -11.74 4.92
CA THR A 139 3.00 -11.88 3.54
C THR A 139 3.23 -10.51 2.89
N ARG A 140 2.32 -9.54 3.09
CA ARG A 140 2.49 -8.16 2.57
C ARG A 140 3.69 -7.45 3.19
N LEU A 141 3.89 -7.60 4.50
CA LEU A 141 5.02 -7.01 5.23
C LEU A 141 6.35 -7.64 4.80
N LEU A 142 6.37 -8.95 4.54
CA LEU A 142 7.56 -9.69 4.08
C LEU A 142 7.80 -9.55 2.57
N SER A 143 6.76 -9.31 1.78
CA SER A 143 6.83 -9.36 0.32
C SER A 143 7.88 -8.39 -0.22
N ASN A 144 8.86 -8.98 -0.91
CA ASN A 144 9.84 -8.24 -1.69
C ASN A 144 9.41 -8.28 -3.17
N LYS A 145 9.35 -7.12 -3.84
CA LYS A 145 9.19 -7.13 -5.31
C LYS A 145 10.48 -7.72 -5.91
N SER A 146 10.34 -8.64 -6.86
CA SER A 146 11.47 -9.09 -7.69
C SER A 146 12.18 -7.86 -8.27
N GLY A 147 13.45 -7.67 -7.94
CA GLY A 147 14.25 -6.49 -8.35
C GLY A 147 14.43 -5.37 -7.32
N MET A 148 13.75 -5.39 -6.17
CA MET A 148 13.93 -4.39 -5.10
C MET A 148 14.83 -4.94 -3.97
N LYS A 149 15.64 -4.07 -3.33
CA LYS A 149 16.40 -4.42 -2.12
C LYS A 149 15.46 -5.05 -1.07
N ARG A 150 15.89 -6.15 -0.45
CA ARG A 150 15.07 -6.86 0.54
C ARG A 150 14.64 -5.89 1.63
N LYS A 151 13.33 -5.88 1.89
CA LYS A 151 12.69 -5.02 2.90
C LYS A 151 13.12 -5.36 4.33
N LEU A 152 13.57 -6.59 4.56
CA LEU A 152 14.09 -7.12 5.82
C LEU A 152 15.31 -8.00 5.49
N GLU A 153 16.38 -7.88 6.27
CA GLU A 153 17.52 -8.80 6.20
C GLU A 153 17.34 -9.96 7.18
N TYR A 154 18.10 -11.04 6.98
CA TYR A 154 18.05 -12.23 7.83
C TYR A 154 18.27 -11.93 9.33
N GLY A 155 19.10 -10.93 9.65
CA GLY A 155 19.40 -10.54 11.04
C GLY A 155 18.28 -9.75 11.73
N ASP A 156 17.33 -9.17 10.99
CA ASP A 156 16.28 -8.33 11.59
C ASP A 156 15.11 -9.17 12.14
N LEU A 157 14.91 -10.38 11.60
CA LEU A 157 13.73 -11.18 11.86
C LEU A 157 14.05 -12.68 11.89
N GLU A 158 14.04 -13.22 13.10
CA GLU A 158 14.07 -14.66 13.35
C GLU A 158 12.71 -15.08 13.92
N LEU A 159 12.01 -15.96 13.22
CA LEU A 159 10.77 -16.57 13.70
C LEU A 159 11.02 -18.04 14.03
N PRO A 160 10.59 -18.54 15.21
CA PRO A 160 10.72 -19.94 15.54
C PRO A 160 9.82 -20.79 14.62
N TRP A 161 10.32 -21.90 14.07
CA TRP A 161 9.51 -22.75 13.19
C TRP A 161 8.64 -23.76 13.96
N GLU A 162 9.07 -24.14 15.16
CA GLU A 162 8.44 -25.21 15.97
C GLU A 162 6.98 -24.90 16.37
N PRO A 163 6.62 -23.71 16.89
CA PRO A 163 5.23 -23.42 17.24
C PRO A 163 4.30 -23.42 16.02
N LEU A 164 4.80 -22.94 14.89
CA LEU A 164 4.08 -22.95 13.62
C LEU A 164 3.80 -24.38 13.17
N TRP A 165 4.80 -25.25 13.25
CA TRP A 165 4.65 -26.66 12.90
C TRP A 165 3.56 -27.31 13.75
N HIS A 166 3.60 -27.19 15.07
CA HIS A 166 2.56 -27.73 15.96
C HIS A 166 1.15 -27.21 15.66
N SER A 167 1.03 -25.93 15.31
CA SER A 167 -0.26 -25.35 14.90
C SER A 167 -0.78 -26.00 13.61
N VAL A 168 0.07 -26.16 12.60
CA VAL A 168 -0.30 -26.76 11.30
C VAL A 168 -0.65 -28.25 11.45
N GLN A 169 0.15 -28.97 12.22
CA GLN A 169 -0.06 -30.37 12.59
C GLN A 169 -1.47 -30.59 13.15
N THR A 170 -1.91 -29.75 14.07
CA THR A 170 -3.24 -29.82 14.68
C THR A 170 -4.34 -29.71 13.61
N HIS A 171 -4.22 -28.75 12.68
CA HIS A 171 -5.21 -28.55 11.62
C HIS A 171 -5.23 -29.65 10.55
N LEU A 172 -4.08 -30.24 10.22
CA LEU A 172 -3.97 -31.27 9.19
C LEU A 172 -4.55 -32.62 9.62
N TRP A 173 -4.42 -33.01 10.90
CA TRP A 173 -4.74 -34.38 11.34
C TRP A 173 -6.14 -34.59 11.94
N HIS A 174 -7.04 -33.60 11.86
CA HIS A 174 -8.44 -33.77 12.28
C HIS A 174 -9.22 -34.87 11.52
N LYS A 175 -8.74 -35.33 10.34
CA LYS A 175 -9.43 -36.34 9.52
C LYS A 175 -9.05 -37.80 9.74
N ALA A 176 -8.04 -38.11 10.56
CA ALA A 176 -7.62 -39.50 10.77
C ALA A 176 -8.58 -40.33 11.67
N ARG A 177 -9.59 -39.71 12.30
CA ARG A 177 -10.49 -40.40 13.25
C ARG A 177 -11.88 -40.78 12.73
N VAL A 178 -12.25 -40.42 11.50
CA VAL A 178 -13.59 -40.72 10.96
C VAL A 178 -13.61 -42.00 10.11
N HIS A 179 -12.45 -42.54 9.72
CA HIS A 179 -12.39 -43.70 8.83
C HIS A 179 -12.15 -45.06 9.55
N ASP A 180 -12.05 -45.08 10.88
CA ASP A 180 -11.80 -46.31 11.66
C ASP A 180 -12.99 -46.67 12.57
N SER A 181 -14.19 -46.59 12.00
CA SER A 181 -15.40 -47.10 12.62
C SER A 181 -16.40 -47.53 11.55
N SER A 182 -16.13 -48.64 10.88
CA SER A 182 -17.09 -49.55 10.24
C SER A 182 -16.41 -50.85 9.85
#